data_AF-A0A6V8D5A5-F1
#
_entry.id   AF-A0A6V8D5A5-F1
#
_cell.length_a   1.000
_cell.length_b   1.000
_cell.length_c   1.000
_cell.angle_alpha   90.00
_cell.angle_beta   90.00
_cell.angle_gamma   90.00
#
_symmetry.space_group_name_H-M   'P 1'
#
loop_
_entity.id
_entity.type
_entity.pdbx_description
1 polymer ?
#
loop_
_entity_poly.entity_id
_entity_poly.type
_entity_poly.pdbx_seq_one_letter_code
_entity_poly.pdbx_strand_id
1 'polypeptide(L)'
;AVGRMAPLTDTKLGLVGSIQHLHLLPEFHDRLEEAGYNVTIPIGGARLSFPGQVLGCNYSGDDDSIGHYLFLGSGDFHPIGLVLHTGKPLAMLDPYTGDAEEMSLERIERILRQRSGLIMACGEAQRFGILIGEKPGQ
;
A
#
# COMPACT_ATOMS: atom_id res chain seq x y z
N ALA A 1 8.92 7.47 7.91
CA ALA A 1 7.65 8.16 8.22
C ALA A 1 6.97 8.53 6.92
N VAL A 2 5.65 8.41 6.84
CA VAL A 2 4.83 8.76 5.66
C VAL A 2 5.10 10.18 5.18
N GLY A 3 5.10 10.41 3.87
CA GLY A 3 5.48 11.70 3.28
C GLY A 3 6.99 11.91 3.31
N ARG A 4 7.76 10.86 2.96
CA ARG A 4 9.21 10.91 3.03
C ARG A 4 9.75 11.89 1.98
N MET A 5 10.61 12.82 2.42
CA MET A 5 11.30 13.80 1.56
C MET A 5 12.80 13.50 1.37
N ALA A 6 13.34 12.51 2.08
CA ALA A 6 14.75 12.14 2.01
C ALA A 6 15.01 11.17 0.84
N PRO A 7 16.22 11.16 0.24
CA PRO A 7 16.58 10.24 -0.83
C PRO A 7 16.30 8.78 -0.47
N LEU A 8 15.93 7.97 -1.46
CA LEU A 8 15.55 6.56 -1.26
C LEU A 8 16.75 5.59 -1.18
N THR A 9 17.98 6.09 -1.27
CA THR A 9 19.21 5.28 -1.38
C THR A 9 19.66 4.61 -0.07
N ASP A 10 19.09 4.99 1.06
CA ASP A 10 19.44 4.47 2.40
C ASP A 10 18.49 3.36 2.88
N THR A 11 17.53 2.94 2.05
CA THR A 11 16.47 2.01 2.43
C THR A 11 16.26 0.96 1.36
N LYS A 12 15.80 -0.21 1.78
CA LYS A 12 15.26 -1.21 0.88
C LYS A 12 13.85 -0.80 0.44
N LEU A 13 13.56 -0.93 -0.85
CA LEU A 13 12.31 -0.57 -1.49
C LEU A 13 11.47 -1.81 -1.75
N GLY A 14 10.22 -1.80 -1.30
CA GLY A 14 9.23 -2.82 -1.62
C GLY A 14 8.46 -2.43 -2.89
N LEU A 15 8.63 -3.18 -3.97
CA LEU A 15 7.91 -2.93 -5.22
C LEU A 15 6.65 -3.79 -5.28
N VAL A 16 5.49 -3.13 -5.28
CA VAL A 16 4.17 -3.77 -5.25
C VAL A 16 3.25 -3.14 -6.30
N GLY A 17 2.12 -3.79 -6.61
CA GLY A 17 1.16 -3.24 -7.55
C GLY A 17 -0.23 -3.88 -7.49
N SER A 18 -1.16 -3.31 -8.25
CA SER A 18 -2.45 -3.95 -8.51
C SER A 18 -2.26 -5.13 -9.47
N ILE A 19 -3.23 -6.06 -9.49
CA ILE A 19 -3.17 -7.25 -10.36
C ILE A 19 -2.94 -6.91 -11.84
N GLN A 20 -3.43 -5.76 -12.30
CA GLN A 20 -3.31 -5.33 -13.69
C GLN A 20 -1.87 -5.01 -14.09
N HIS A 21 -1.01 -4.66 -13.14
CA HIS A 21 0.34 -4.15 -13.40
C HIS A 21 1.45 -5.07 -12.90
N LEU A 22 1.12 -6.23 -12.30
CA LEU A 22 2.14 -7.14 -11.74
C LEU A 22 3.16 -7.63 -12.76
N HIS A 23 2.75 -7.77 -14.02
CA HIS A 23 3.62 -8.18 -15.12
C HIS A 23 4.74 -7.16 -15.43
N LEU A 24 4.60 -5.91 -14.97
CA LEU A 24 5.60 -4.86 -15.14
C LEU A 24 6.60 -4.78 -13.98
N LEU A 25 6.29 -5.40 -12.83
CA LEU A 25 7.16 -5.31 -11.65
C LEU A 25 8.58 -5.84 -11.90
N PRO A 26 8.80 -6.95 -12.64
CA PRO A 26 10.16 -7.40 -12.95
C PRO A 26 10.98 -6.36 -13.73
N GLU A 27 10.37 -5.71 -14.73
CA GLU A 27 11.06 -4.67 -15.50
C GLU A 27 11.40 -3.45 -14.62
N PHE A 28 10.46 -3.01 -13.77
CA PHE A 28 10.69 -1.90 -12.86
C PHE A 28 11.74 -2.22 -11.81
N HIS A 29 11.74 -3.46 -11.29
CA HIS A 29 12.76 -3.95 -10.37
C HIS A 29 14.15 -3.80 -10.98
N ASP A 30 14.36 -4.36 -12.17
CA ASP A 30 15.68 -4.37 -12.82
C ASP A 30 16.15 -2.94 -13.11
N ARG A 31 15.26 -2.07 -13.59
CA ARG A 31 15.59 -0.66 -13.87
C ARG A 31 15.95 0.13 -12.61
N LEU A 32 15.32 -0.16 -11.47
CA LEU A 32 15.64 0.50 -10.20
C LEU A 32 16.95 -0.02 -9.60
N GLU A 33 17.22 -1.33 -9.70
CA GLU A 33 18.50 -1.93 -9.32
C GLU A 33 19.66 -1.37 -10.17
N GLU A 34 19.48 -1.26 -11.49
CA GLU A 34 20.45 -0.62 -12.38
C GLU A 34 20.72 0.86 -12.03
N ALA A 35 19.70 1.55 -11.50
CA ALA A 35 19.82 2.92 -11.00
C ALA A 35 20.47 3.00 -9.60
N GLY A 36 20.81 1.86 -8.98
CA GLY A 36 21.52 1.79 -7.69
C GLY A 36 20.62 1.75 -6.45
N TYR A 37 19.33 1.45 -6.60
CA TYR A 37 18.41 1.23 -5.48
C TYR A 37 18.39 -0.24 -5.07
N ASN A 38 18.19 -0.53 -3.78
CA ASN A 38 17.96 -1.88 -3.28
C ASN A 38 16.45 -2.16 -3.27
N VAL A 39 15.98 -3.04 -4.15
CA VAL A 39 14.57 -3.29 -4.41
C VAL A 39 14.23 -4.76 -4.17
N THR A 40 13.03 -5.01 -3.67
CA THR A 40 12.49 -6.36 -3.55
C THR A 40 11.04 -6.36 -4.01
N ILE A 41 10.65 -7.41 -4.71
CA ILE A 41 9.23 -7.73 -4.94
C ILE A 41 8.81 -8.69 -3.82
N PRO A 42 8.02 -8.26 -2.82
CA PRO A 42 7.66 -9.13 -1.72
C PRO A 42 6.80 -10.30 -2.17
N ILE A 43 7.04 -11.48 -1.61
CA ILE A 43 6.21 -12.66 -1.86
C ILE A 43 5.08 -12.65 -0.83
N GLY A 44 3.85 -12.53 -1.30
CA GLY A 44 2.67 -12.49 -0.43
C GLY A 44 2.39 -13.81 0.30
N GLY A 45 1.63 -13.76 1.39
CA GLY A 45 1.15 -14.94 2.12
C GLY A 45 0.09 -15.73 1.35
N ALA A 46 -0.44 -16.81 1.96
CA ALA A 46 -1.30 -17.83 1.33
C ALA A 46 -2.56 -17.35 0.55
N ARG A 47 -2.98 -16.08 0.70
CA ARG A 47 -4.11 -15.46 -0.01
C ARG A 47 -3.70 -14.50 -1.13
N LEU A 48 -2.40 -14.29 -1.36
CA LEU A 48 -1.88 -13.52 -2.48
C LEU A 48 -1.37 -14.50 -3.53
N SER A 49 -1.92 -14.42 -4.73
CA SER A 49 -1.63 -15.38 -5.80
C SER A 49 -0.31 -15.09 -6.50
N PHE A 50 0.18 -13.84 -6.41
CA PHE A 50 1.32 -13.36 -7.17
C PHE A 50 2.27 -12.52 -6.28
N PRO A 51 3.59 -12.61 -6.49
CA PRO A 51 4.55 -11.69 -5.87
C PRO A 51 4.23 -10.23 -6.18
N GLY A 52 4.42 -9.36 -5.20
CA GLY A 52 4.16 -7.92 -5.29
C GLY A 52 2.68 -7.54 -5.32
N GLN A 53 1.76 -8.51 -5.28
CA GLN A 53 0.32 -8.21 -5.31
C GLN A 53 -0.15 -7.56 -4.02
N VAL A 54 -0.86 -6.44 -4.17
CA VAL A 54 -1.65 -5.82 -3.09
C VAL A 54 -3.13 -5.94 -3.41
N LEU A 55 -3.91 -6.33 -2.41
CA LEU A 55 -5.37 -6.32 -2.45
C LEU A 55 -5.90 -5.38 -1.38
N GLY A 56 -7.06 -4.79 -1.62
CA GLY A 56 -7.69 -3.86 -0.66
C GLY A 56 -7.96 -4.45 0.72
N CYS A 57 -8.05 -5.79 0.79
CA CYS A 57 -8.28 -6.55 2.01
C CYS A 57 -7.06 -7.36 2.48
N ASN A 58 -5.93 -7.33 1.77
CA ASN A 58 -4.77 -8.16 2.11
C ASN A 58 -3.44 -7.48 1.76
N TYR A 59 -2.67 -7.19 2.81
CA TYR A 59 -1.36 -6.55 2.77
C TYR A 59 -0.25 -7.45 3.36
N SER A 60 -0.51 -8.76 3.47
CA SER A 60 0.39 -9.74 4.12
C SER A 60 1.73 -9.98 3.42
N GLY A 61 1.99 -9.32 2.29
CA GLY A 61 3.31 -9.29 1.67
C GLY A 61 4.29 -8.34 2.37
N ASP A 62 3.88 -7.64 3.44
CA ASP A 62 4.80 -6.77 4.17
C ASP A 62 5.97 -7.53 4.79
N ASP A 63 7.16 -6.92 4.77
CA ASP A 63 8.40 -7.45 5.35
C ASP A 63 9.13 -6.32 6.10
N ASP A 64 9.64 -6.61 7.30
CA ASP A 64 10.29 -5.63 8.18
C ASP A 64 11.56 -5.01 7.60
N SER A 65 12.21 -5.67 6.63
CA SER A 65 13.38 -5.12 5.94
C SER A 65 13.02 -4.00 4.97
N ILE A 66 11.75 -3.89 4.55
CA ILE A 66 11.28 -2.83 3.65
C ILE A 66 11.06 -1.56 4.47
N GLY A 67 11.75 -0.48 4.09
CA GLY A 67 11.59 0.82 4.72
C GLY A 67 10.77 1.83 3.92
N HIS A 68 10.47 1.53 2.65
CA HIS A 68 9.63 2.37 1.78
C HIS A 68 8.99 1.53 0.67
N TYR A 69 7.75 1.80 0.30
CA TYR A 69 7.02 1.12 -0.75
C TYR A 69 6.89 1.93 -2.04
N LEU A 70 7.04 1.27 -3.17
CA LEU A 70 6.65 1.77 -4.48
C LEU A 70 5.42 0.98 -4.95
N PHE A 71 4.30 1.66 -5.13
CA PHE A 71 3.07 1.06 -5.63
C PHE A 71 2.85 1.40 -7.11
N LEU A 72 2.89 0.39 -7.97
CA LEU A 72 2.60 0.52 -9.40
C LEU A 72 1.10 0.31 -9.67
N GLY A 73 0.42 1.38 -10.05
CA GLY A 73 -1.00 1.38 -10.40
C GLY A 73 -1.66 2.72 -10.15
N SER A 74 -2.97 2.76 -10.38
CA SER A 74 -3.78 3.98 -10.19
C SER A 74 -4.76 3.87 -9.02
N GLY A 75 -5.20 5.04 -8.55
CA GLY A 75 -6.18 5.17 -7.48
C GLY A 75 -5.60 5.01 -6.07
N ASP A 76 -6.32 5.57 -5.09
CA ASP A 76 -5.80 5.73 -3.72
C ASP A 76 -6.06 4.56 -2.78
N PHE A 77 -7.01 3.68 -3.10
CA PHE A 77 -7.53 2.70 -2.12
C PHE A 77 -6.47 1.69 -1.63
N HIS A 78 -5.73 1.07 -2.55
CA HIS A 78 -4.66 0.13 -2.20
C HIS A 78 -3.47 0.82 -1.52
N PRO A 79 -2.93 1.94 -2.05
CA PRO A 79 -1.87 2.71 -1.38
C PRO A 79 -2.21 3.12 0.04
N ILE A 80 -3.40 3.69 0.27
CA ILE A 80 -3.85 4.12 1.59
C ILE A 80 -3.88 2.93 2.55
N GLY A 81 -4.48 1.82 2.13
CA GLY A 81 -4.60 0.64 2.98
C GLY A 81 -3.23 0.05 3.34
N LEU A 82 -2.28 0.03 2.41
CA LEU A 82 -0.92 -0.44 2.66
C LEU A 82 -0.19 0.45 3.66
N VAL A 83 -0.29 1.78 3.52
CA VAL A 83 0.30 2.72 4.48
C VAL A 83 -0.34 2.58 5.86
N LEU A 84 -1.68 2.45 5.93
CA LEU A 84 -2.38 2.26 7.21
C LEU A 84 -2.06 0.92 7.88
N HIS A 85 -1.76 -0.12 7.10
CA HIS A 85 -1.40 -1.44 7.62
C HIS A 85 0.03 -1.48 8.14
N THR A 86 0.97 -0.90 7.38
CA THR A 86 2.41 -1.04 7.63
C THR A 86 3.02 0.13 8.40
N GLY A 87 2.39 1.31 8.34
CA GLY A 87 2.96 2.56 8.84
C GLY A 87 4.17 3.07 8.03
N LYS A 88 4.52 2.39 6.93
CA LYS A 88 5.69 2.70 6.11
C LYS A 88 5.36 3.76 5.05
N PRO A 89 6.32 4.62 4.67
CA PRO A 89 6.13 5.57 3.57
C PRO A 89 5.95 4.84 2.24
N LEU A 90 5.28 5.51 1.30
CA LEU A 90 4.89 4.94 0.03
C LEU A 90 4.82 6.01 -1.05
N ALA A 91 5.36 5.69 -2.22
CA ALA A 91 5.15 6.44 -3.46
C ALA A 91 4.26 5.65 -4.42
N MET A 92 3.38 6.35 -5.10
CA MET A 92 2.50 5.81 -6.15
C MET A 92 3.15 6.12 -7.49
N LEU A 93 3.25 5.11 -8.36
CA LEU A 93 3.73 5.20 -9.73
C LEU A 93 2.54 4.90 -10.64
N ASP A 94 1.99 5.91 -11.32
CA ASP A 94 0.83 5.72 -12.20
C ASP A 94 1.30 5.35 -13.62
N PRO A 95 1.08 4.10 -14.08
CA PRO A 95 1.56 3.66 -15.39
C PRO A 95 0.78 4.29 -16.55
N TYR A 96 -0.36 4.95 -16.31
CA TYR A 96 -1.17 5.59 -17.33
C TYR A 96 -0.75 7.03 -17.58
N THR A 97 -0.44 7.78 -16.53
CA THR A 97 -0.01 9.18 -16.65
C THR A 97 1.51 9.34 -16.69
N GLY A 98 2.24 8.36 -16.14
CA GLY A 98 3.69 8.44 -15.93
C GLY A 98 4.08 9.27 -14.70
N ASP A 99 3.10 9.71 -13.91
CA ASP A 99 3.34 10.50 -12.70
C ASP A 99 3.84 9.61 -11.55
N ALA A 100 4.62 10.22 -10.67
CA ALA A 100 5.01 9.65 -9.40
C ALA A 100 4.68 10.62 -8.26
N GLU A 101 3.95 10.15 -7.25
CA GLU A 101 3.54 10.96 -6.10
C GLU A 101 3.86 10.23 -4.78
N GLU A 102 4.56 10.89 -3.86
CA GLU A 102 4.72 10.39 -2.48
C GLU A 102 3.42 10.61 -1.70
N MET A 103 2.94 9.57 -1.02
CA MET A 103 1.76 9.63 -0.17
C MET A 103 1.98 10.65 0.96
N SER A 104 1.18 11.71 0.98
CA SER A 104 1.33 12.76 1.99
C SER A 104 0.80 12.33 3.36
N LEU A 105 1.49 12.77 4.42
CA LEU A 105 1.06 12.55 5.79
C LEU A 105 -0.33 13.17 6.05
N GLU A 106 -0.58 14.37 5.52
CA GLU A 106 -1.87 15.06 5.64
C GLU A 106 -3.02 14.23 5.05
N ARG A 107 -2.80 13.56 3.91
CA ARG A 107 -3.81 12.70 3.28
C ARG A 107 -4.20 11.56 4.22
N ILE A 108 -3.23 10.90 4.86
CA ILE A 108 -3.44 9.82 5.83
C ILE A 108 -4.11 10.32 7.11
N GLU A 109 -3.64 11.44 7.67
CA GLU A 109 -4.21 12.03 8.88
C GLU A 109 -5.67 12.41 8.71
N ARG A 110 -6.04 12.97 7.54
CA ARG A 110 -7.42 13.30 7.22
C ARG A 110 -8.32 12.07 7.27
N ILE A 111 -7.88 10.93 6.72
CA ILE A 111 -8.63 9.67 6.72
C ILE A 111 -8.78 9.13 8.14
N LEU A 112 -7.69 9.12 8.92
CA LEU A 112 -7.71 8.68 10.31
C LEU A 112 -8.66 9.53 11.15
N ARG A 113 -8.65 10.86 10.96
CA ARG A 113 -9.54 11.80 11.65
C ARG A 113 -11.00 11.55 11.33
N GLN A 114 -11.34 11.34 10.05
CA GLN A 114 -12.69 10.99 9.64
C GLN A 114 -13.15 9.66 10.26
N ARG A 115 -12.28 8.64 10.23
CA ARG A 115 -12.56 7.34 10.84
C ARG A 115 -12.83 7.46 12.35
N SER A 116 -11.97 8.17 13.08
CA SER A 116 -12.14 8.41 14.51
C SER A 116 -13.42 9.20 14.80
N GLY A 117 -13.77 10.19 13.98
CA GLY A 117 -15.04 10.93 14.12
C GLY A 117 -16.27 10.03 14.01
N LEU A 118 -16.27 9.09 13.06
CA LEU A 118 -17.36 8.12 12.90
C LEU A 118 -17.44 7.11 14.05
N ILE A 119 -16.29 6.64 14.56
CA ILE A 119 -16.24 5.76 15.74
C ILE A 119 -16.80 6.48 16.97
N MET A 120 -16.44 7.76 17.17
CA MET A 120 -16.95 8.55 18.29
C MET A 120 -18.46 8.82 18.16
N ALA A 121 -18.95 9.05 16.93
CA ALA A 121 -20.37 9.32 16.69
C ALA A 121 -21.29 8.14 17.07
N CYS A 122 -20.78 6.90 17.06
CA CYS A 122 -21.53 5.72 17.49
C CYS A 122 -21.22 5.27 18.93
N GLY A 123 -20.45 6.06 19.71
CA GLY A 123 -20.03 5.68 21.07
C GLY A 123 -21.18 5.46 22.05
N GLU A 124 -22.30 6.16 21.88
CA GLU A 124 -23.51 6.04 22.73
C GLU A 124 -24.54 5.03 22.18
N ALA A 125 -24.25 4.35 21.08
CA ALA A 125 -25.18 3.40 20.49
C ALA A 125 -25.36 2.18 21.39
N GLN A 126 -26.61 1.85 21.71
CA GLN A 126 -26.95 0.70 22.56
C GLN A 126 -27.19 -0.59 21.78
N ARG A 127 -27.32 -0.52 20.45
CA ARG A 127 -27.64 -1.66 19.59
C ARG A 127 -26.86 -1.56 18.29
N PHE A 128 -26.25 -2.67 17.88
CA PHE A 128 -25.46 -2.78 16.65
C PHE A 128 -25.97 -3.93 15.79
N GLY A 129 -26.02 -3.71 14.49
CA GLY A 129 -26.19 -4.77 13.50
C GLY A 129 -24.82 -5.22 13.00
N ILE A 130 -24.57 -6.53 13.00
CA ILE A 130 -23.33 -7.11 12.46
C ILE A 130 -23.66 -7.68 11.08
N LEU A 131 -23.00 -7.14 10.06
CA LEU A 131 -23.15 -7.62 8.69
C LEU A 131 -22.10 -8.71 8.43
N ILE A 132 -22.54 -9.85 7.93
CA ILE A 132 -21.68 -10.97 7.53
C ILE A 132 -21.86 -11.17 6.03
N GLY A 133 -20.75 -11.20 5.29
CA GLY A 133 -20.76 -11.51 3.86
C GLY A 133 -20.87 -13.02 3.62
N GLU A 134 -21.80 -13.44 2.77
CA GLU A 134 -21.96 -14.87 2.42
C GLU A 134 -21.15 -15.28 1.18
N LYS A 135 -20.49 -14.32 0.52
CA LYS A 135 -19.72 -14.59 -0.69
C LYS A 135 -18.43 -15.35 -0.33
N PRO A 136 -18.09 -16.46 -1.01
CA PRO A 136 -16.83 -17.15 -0.79
C PRO A 136 -15.63 -16.19 -0.88
N GLY A 137 -14.81 -16.16 0.17
CA GLY A 137 -13.63 -15.29 0.26
C GLY A 137 -13.84 -13.94 0.94
N GLN A 138 -15.05 -13.64 1.45
CA GLN A 138 -15.29 -12.56 2.43
C GLN A 138 -15.16 -13.06 3.87
#